data_AF-A0A9W7G1G0-F1
#
_entry.id   AF-A0A9W7G1G0-F1
#
_cell.length_a   1.000
_cell.length_b   1.000
_cell.length_c   1.000
_cell.angle_alpha   90.00
_cell.angle_beta   90.00
_cell.angle_gamma   90.00
#
_symmetry.space_group_name_H-M   'P 1'
#
loop_
_entity.id
_entity.type
_entity.pdbx_description
1 polymer ?
#
loop_
_entity_poly.entity_id
_entity_poly.type
_entity_poly.pdbx_seq_one_letter_code
_entity_poly.pdbx_strand_id
1 'polypeptide(L)'
;GGGFHIDLEELKGLDGEDEAALLSSVFMMIRAGKVQDACALCTKAGQSWRAASIAGSMPMGDNEDEDGNDNGSFFGNPKFALWRRTCWKLGFYDHLWVHFRCMVERATDECTFAHSKRRREVGVKYPFAGAGGGAGGKKAEDEQLAETGALANIDEGYAVDSFRSEEAHLLWNKAVSALILAEGQVSSFVSTALKEGGGGGMGGRWLRFAANFVAFFKVIGGGEGQGGGAVDEEDACEILKNYIAFLVDNKQVELVATYCSLLPEDACVETYAQTLMVVEDLEERKRMFGRGMDLFPELMEEILVLTVERIRDSEEFEDARKMKSLEYLCIDPAYRLEGLVQANSLLRMLLLQGKIESCKLLVVKYWPADSVRVIRELIEGNEEGRGEKLEESGESVIWEHESLVAVIIAHTKFDLWREIVTKVEDDERRLAEGSLIGGGGMGLNKVELEIFEKSKERERREKLDRGRREVEDAAGDALVALQIVLQYAGGFLYMSDEEVKEDNVRGDEIASLRKGLIPTVVNLIAYLLCVMGAFFEKEGEGGKEKARGQYQQVVDLASILTDERHKIMECMKQEDAAAILEKVAEAQVNVLRCEEK
;
A
#
# COMPACT_ATOMS: atom_id res chain seq x y z
N GLY A 1 65.88 -9.73 7.57
CA GLY A 1 65.62 -8.44 6.91
C GLY A 1 64.98 -8.78 5.59
N GLY A 2 63.69 -8.54 5.38
CA GLY A 2 62.99 -7.27 5.59
C GLY A 2 62.87 -6.56 4.24
N GLY A 3 62.43 -7.29 3.21
CA GLY A 3 62.12 -6.74 1.90
C GLY A 3 60.68 -6.26 1.92
N PHE A 4 60.47 -4.95 1.85
CA PHE A 4 59.16 -4.37 1.59
C PHE A 4 58.78 -4.72 0.14
N HIS A 5 57.91 -5.69 -0.03
CA HIS A 5 57.16 -5.88 -1.26
C HIS A 5 55.96 -4.95 -1.14
N ILE A 6 56.04 -3.78 -1.76
CA ILE A 6 54.89 -2.87 -1.88
C ILE A 6 54.07 -3.39 -3.05
N ASP A 7 52.79 -3.68 -2.81
CA ASP A 7 51.89 -4.19 -3.83
C ASP A 7 51.62 -3.10 -4.87
N LEU A 8 51.84 -3.42 -6.15
CA LEU A 8 51.69 -2.47 -7.26
C LEU A 8 50.23 -2.01 -7.44
N GLU A 9 49.26 -2.73 -6.89
CA GLU A 9 47.85 -2.32 -6.85
C GLU A 9 47.57 -1.33 -5.70
N GLU A 10 48.24 -1.47 -4.56
CA GLU A 10 48.16 -0.52 -3.43
C GLU A 10 48.80 0.83 -3.79
N LEU A 11 49.92 0.81 -4.53
CA LEU A 11 50.57 2.02 -5.03
C LEU A 11 49.70 2.75 -6.07
N LYS A 12 49.01 2.00 -6.96
CA LYS A 12 48.06 2.55 -7.93
C LYS A 12 46.79 3.12 -7.27
N GLY A 13 46.35 2.53 -6.16
CA GLY A 13 45.21 3.04 -5.38
C GLY A 13 45.51 4.39 -4.73
N LEU A 14 46.68 4.53 -4.10
CA LEU A 14 47.13 5.78 -3.48
C LEU A 14 47.44 6.87 -4.52
N ASP A 15 48.08 6.51 -5.64
CA ASP A 15 48.32 7.44 -6.76
C ASP A 15 46.99 7.96 -7.35
N GLY A 16 45.93 7.14 -7.37
CA GLY A 16 44.60 7.54 -7.83
C GLY A 16 43.86 8.50 -6.89
N GLU A 17 43.99 8.31 -5.57
CA GLU A 17 43.40 9.22 -4.58
C GLU A 17 44.11 10.57 -4.53
N ASP A 18 45.45 10.59 -4.62
CA ASP A 18 46.26 11.81 -4.71
C ASP A 18 46.00 12.55 -6.04
N GLU A 19 45.83 11.81 -7.14
CA GLU A 19 45.42 12.37 -8.43
C GLU A 19 44.02 12.98 -8.38
N ALA A 20 43.05 12.31 -7.74
CA ALA A 20 41.70 12.84 -7.56
C ALA A 20 41.68 14.10 -6.68
N ALA A 21 42.48 14.16 -5.62
CA ALA A 21 42.59 15.33 -4.75
C ALA A 21 43.25 16.52 -5.46
N LEU A 22 44.31 16.27 -6.25
CA LEU A 22 44.94 17.27 -7.10
C LEU A 22 43.95 17.81 -8.15
N LEU A 23 43.23 16.92 -8.83
CA LEU A 23 42.21 17.28 -9.82
C LEU A 23 41.08 18.12 -9.21
N SER A 24 40.60 17.76 -8.02
CA SER A 24 39.57 18.52 -7.30
C SER A 24 40.05 19.94 -6.91
N SER A 25 41.30 20.07 -6.50
CA SER A 25 41.91 21.37 -6.15
C SER A 25 42.13 22.25 -7.38
N VAL A 26 42.66 21.67 -8.46
CA VAL A 26 42.82 22.32 -9.78
C VAL A 26 41.46 22.77 -10.31
N PHE A 27 40.44 21.92 -10.16
CA PHE A 27 39.06 22.21 -10.54
C PHE A 27 38.48 23.42 -9.79
N MET A 28 38.64 23.50 -8.46
CA MET A 28 38.18 24.65 -7.68
C MET A 28 38.89 25.96 -8.08
N MET A 29 40.21 25.90 -8.36
CA MET A 29 40.98 27.07 -8.79
C MET A 29 40.53 27.60 -10.16
N ILE A 30 40.25 26.71 -11.12
CA ILE A 30 39.75 27.10 -12.44
C ILE A 30 38.35 27.72 -12.32
N ARG A 31 37.45 27.14 -11.51
CA ARG A 31 36.10 27.70 -11.27
C ARG A 31 36.13 29.09 -10.61
N ALA A 32 37.16 29.38 -9.84
CA ALA A 32 37.39 30.71 -9.26
C ALA A 32 38.06 31.70 -10.23
N GLY A 33 38.28 31.33 -11.49
CA GLY A 33 38.95 32.15 -12.50
C GLY A 33 40.48 32.18 -12.38
N LYS A 34 41.06 31.42 -11.45
CA LYS A 34 42.49 31.41 -11.14
C LYS A 34 43.25 30.37 -11.98
N VAL A 35 43.14 30.51 -13.29
CA VAL A 35 43.68 29.53 -14.25
C VAL A 35 45.22 29.44 -14.19
N GLN A 36 45.91 30.56 -13.92
CA GLN A 36 47.37 30.57 -13.79
C GLN A 36 47.85 29.84 -12.52
N ASP A 37 47.14 30.00 -11.40
CA ASP A 37 47.44 29.29 -10.15
C ASP A 37 47.21 27.78 -10.32
N ALA A 38 46.17 27.39 -11.06
CA ALA A 38 45.89 25.99 -11.40
C ALA A 38 47.01 25.37 -12.26
N CYS A 39 47.52 26.11 -13.27
CA CYS A 39 48.68 25.68 -14.06
C CYS A 39 49.93 25.51 -13.18
N ALA A 40 50.20 26.47 -12.29
CA ALA A 40 51.34 26.40 -11.37
C ALA A 40 51.24 25.22 -10.39
N LEU A 41 50.04 24.92 -9.89
CA LEU A 41 49.77 23.76 -9.04
C LEU A 41 50.06 22.44 -9.78
N CYS A 42 49.60 22.31 -11.03
CA CYS A 42 49.88 21.16 -11.89
C CYS A 42 51.38 20.98 -12.16
N THR A 43 52.12 22.07 -12.45
CA THR A 43 53.57 22.01 -12.65
C THR A 43 54.31 21.62 -11.38
N LYS A 44 53.90 22.14 -10.21
CA LYS A 44 54.50 21.81 -8.92
C LYS A 44 54.24 20.35 -8.50
N ALA A 45 53.10 19.80 -8.92
CA ALA A 45 52.77 18.38 -8.77
C ALA A 45 53.47 17.46 -9.81
N GLY A 46 54.39 17.99 -10.61
CA GLY A 46 55.12 17.22 -11.64
C GLY A 46 54.31 16.91 -12.91
N GLN A 47 53.08 17.41 -13.01
CA GLN A 47 52.18 17.19 -14.15
C GLN A 47 52.22 18.38 -15.13
N SER A 48 53.42 18.72 -15.62
CA SER A 48 53.63 19.84 -16.54
C SER A 48 52.86 19.71 -17.85
N TRP A 49 52.56 18.49 -18.28
CA TRP A 49 51.72 18.20 -19.44
C TRP A 49 50.26 18.65 -19.23
N ARG A 50 49.73 18.52 -18.01
CA ARG A 50 48.38 18.94 -17.64
C ARG A 50 48.28 20.47 -17.57
N ALA A 51 49.31 21.13 -17.03
CA ALA A 51 49.44 22.59 -17.06
C ALA A 51 49.46 23.15 -18.48
N ALA A 52 50.19 22.50 -19.40
CA ALA A 52 50.25 22.89 -20.81
C ALA A 52 48.88 22.76 -21.52
N SER A 53 48.12 21.71 -21.20
CA SER A 53 46.75 21.55 -21.69
C SER A 53 45.84 22.67 -21.18
N ILE A 54 45.86 22.97 -19.87
CA ILE A 54 45.02 24.03 -19.29
C ILE A 54 45.38 25.40 -19.87
N ALA A 55 46.67 25.72 -20.03
CA ALA A 55 47.11 26.97 -20.64
C ALA A 55 46.68 27.12 -22.11
N GLY A 56 46.60 26.01 -22.86
CA GLY A 56 46.14 25.98 -24.26
C GLY A 56 44.66 26.34 -24.46
N SER A 57 43.89 26.42 -23.37
CA SER A 57 42.46 26.76 -23.36
C SER A 57 42.17 28.26 -23.40
N MET A 58 43.16 29.11 -23.17
CA MET A 58 42.97 30.55 -23.33
C MET A 58 43.08 30.91 -24.82
N PRO A 59 42.07 31.59 -25.41
CA PRO A 59 42.22 32.15 -26.74
C PRO A 59 43.31 33.23 -26.74
N MET A 60 43.95 33.45 -27.90
CA MET A 60 45.00 34.44 -28.03
C MET A 60 44.48 35.84 -27.68
N GLY A 61 45.22 36.56 -26.84
CA GLY A 61 44.97 37.95 -26.51
C GLY A 61 46.28 38.74 -26.42
N ASP A 62 46.18 40.06 -26.51
CA ASP A 62 47.32 40.97 -26.45
C ASP A 62 47.60 41.30 -24.98
N ASN A 63 48.87 41.29 -24.57
CA ASN A 63 49.24 41.77 -23.24
C ASN A 63 49.37 43.29 -23.26
N GLU A 64 48.65 43.93 -22.36
CA GLU A 64 48.77 45.35 -22.08
C GLU A 64 49.83 45.55 -20.98
N ASP A 65 50.70 46.53 -21.16
CA ASP A 65 51.60 46.99 -20.08
C ASP A 65 50.81 47.69 -18.96
N GLU A 66 51.45 48.02 -17.84
CA GLU A 66 50.82 48.70 -16.69
C GLU A 66 50.08 50.02 -17.06
N ASP A 67 50.44 50.62 -18.21
CA ASP A 67 49.83 51.83 -18.77
C ASP A 67 48.72 51.55 -19.81
N GLY A 68 48.30 50.30 -20.02
CA GLY A 68 47.20 49.91 -20.93
C GLY A 68 47.57 49.92 -22.41
N ASN A 69 48.86 49.88 -22.74
CA ASN A 69 49.36 49.92 -24.11
C ASN A 69 49.86 48.53 -24.54
N ASP A 70 49.60 48.14 -25.80
CA ASP A 70 50.02 46.85 -26.34
C ASP A 70 51.55 46.75 -26.41
N ASN A 71 52.12 45.80 -25.67
CA ASN A 71 53.57 45.55 -25.61
C ASN A 71 54.05 44.60 -26.73
N GLY A 72 53.17 44.18 -27.64
CA GLY A 72 53.51 43.23 -28.70
C GLY A 72 53.85 41.82 -28.19
N SER A 73 53.54 41.52 -26.92
CA SER A 73 53.56 40.17 -26.39
C SER A 73 52.13 39.63 -26.30
N PHE A 74 51.93 38.38 -26.70
CA PHE A 74 50.61 37.76 -26.75
C PHE A 74 50.53 36.67 -25.70
N PHE A 75 49.36 36.51 -25.08
CA PHE A 75 49.04 35.38 -24.22
C PHE A 75 48.04 34.46 -24.91
N GLY A 76 47.98 33.20 -24.47
CA GLY A 76 47.01 32.24 -24.98
C GLY A 76 47.39 31.58 -26.31
N ASN A 77 46.43 30.86 -26.89
CA ASN A 77 46.64 29.93 -27.99
C ASN A 77 46.09 30.49 -29.32
N PRO A 78 46.95 30.85 -30.30
CA PRO A 78 46.53 31.34 -31.63
C PRO A 78 45.75 30.29 -32.43
N LYS A 79 45.90 29.00 -32.09
CA LYS A 79 45.17 27.89 -32.70
C LYS A 79 44.19 27.27 -31.71
N PHE A 80 43.54 28.09 -30.88
CA PHE A 80 42.54 27.67 -29.90
C PHE A 80 41.46 26.76 -30.52
N ALA A 81 40.99 27.07 -31.73
CA ALA A 81 40.01 26.24 -32.43
C ALA A 81 40.52 24.82 -32.77
N LEU A 82 41.80 24.68 -33.12
CA LEU A 82 42.44 23.39 -33.38
C LEU A 82 42.67 22.63 -32.07
N TRP A 83 43.16 23.32 -31.04
CA TRP A 83 43.35 22.76 -29.71
C TRP A 83 42.03 22.25 -29.12
N ARG A 84 40.95 23.04 -29.25
CA ARG A 84 39.58 22.64 -28.90
C ARG A 84 39.22 21.34 -29.62
N ARG A 85 39.38 21.27 -30.94
CA ARG A 85 39.05 20.05 -31.71
C ARG A 85 39.92 18.84 -31.33
N THR A 86 41.18 19.05 -30.95
CA THR A 86 42.08 17.99 -30.48
C THR A 86 41.65 17.45 -29.12
N CYS A 87 41.20 18.32 -28.20
CA CYS A 87 40.61 17.90 -26.93
C CYS A 87 39.32 17.10 -27.13
N TRP A 88 38.49 17.48 -28.12
CA TRP A 88 37.29 16.72 -28.50
C TRP A 88 37.62 15.33 -29.04
N LYS A 89 38.70 15.18 -29.83
CA LYS A 89 39.09 13.89 -30.43
C LYS A 89 39.77 12.92 -29.47
N LEU A 90 40.40 13.44 -28.40
CA LEU A 90 41.20 12.63 -27.48
C LEU A 90 40.40 12.07 -26.30
N GLY A 91 39.11 12.39 -26.18
CA GLY A 91 38.23 11.79 -25.17
C GLY A 91 38.80 11.86 -23.76
N PHE A 92 39.14 13.06 -23.28
CA PHE A 92 39.69 13.22 -21.92
C PHE A 92 38.67 12.76 -20.87
N TYR A 93 38.97 11.67 -20.17
CA TYR A 93 38.05 10.88 -19.33
C TYR A 93 37.61 11.50 -17.99
N ASP A 94 37.80 12.81 -17.75
CA ASP A 94 37.44 13.41 -16.46
C ASP A 94 36.39 14.51 -16.57
N HIS A 95 35.62 14.69 -15.48
CA HIS A 95 34.56 15.68 -15.23
C HIS A 95 34.86 17.14 -15.62
N LEU A 96 36.10 17.44 -16.01
CA LEU A 96 36.55 18.70 -16.62
C LEU A 96 35.83 19.01 -17.96
N TRP A 97 35.42 18.00 -18.74
CA TRP A 97 34.74 18.20 -20.04
C TRP A 97 33.35 18.85 -19.89
N VAL A 98 32.56 18.42 -18.90
CA VAL A 98 31.24 19.01 -18.59
C VAL A 98 31.39 20.49 -18.20
N HIS A 99 32.46 20.83 -17.48
CA HIS A 99 32.74 22.20 -17.09
C HIS A 99 33.33 23.07 -18.22
N PHE A 100 34.03 22.50 -19.19
CA PHE A 100 34.43 23.20 -20.42
C PHE A 100 33.22 23.62 -21.26
N ARG A 101 32.13 22.83 -21.27
CA ARG A 101 30.87 23.22 -21.92
C ARG A 101 30.17 24.38 -21.21
N CYS A 102 30.05 24.35 -19.89
CA CYS A 102 29.36 25.41 -19.14
C CYS A 102 30.08 26.78 -19.16
N MET A 103 31.42 26.81 -19.33
CA MET A 103 32.14 28.08 -19.49
C MET A 103 32.01 28.67 -20.90
N VAL A 104 31.82 27.82 -21.92
CA VAL A 104 31.67 28.29 -23.31
C VAL A 104 30.38 29.07 -23.49
N GLU A 105 29.24 28.61 -22.99
CA GLU A 105 27.94 29.30 -23.17
C GLU A 105 27.87 30.69 -22.53
N ARG A 106 28.37 30.85 -21.30
CA ARG A 106 28.39 32.15 -20.61
C ARG A 106 29.37 33.15 -21.24
N ALA A 107 30.53 32.67 -21.70
CA ALA A 107 31.50 33.49 -22.41
C ALA A 107 31.07 33.81 -23.84
N THR A 108 30.33 32.93 -24.52
CA THR A 108 29.79 33.21 -25.85
C THR A 108 28.69 34.27 -25.79
N ASP A 109 27.83 34.28 -24.78
CA ASP A 109 26.77 35.30 -24.69
C ASP A 109 27.33 36.69 -24.34
N GLU A 110 28.30 36.76 -23.41
CA GLU A 110 28.98 38.02 -23.07
C GLU A 110 29.90 38.51 -24.21
N CYS A 111 30.66 37.63 -24.86
CA CYS A 111 31.52 37.98 -25.98
C CYS A 111 30.73 38.29 -27.26
N THR A 112 29.62 37.62 -27.56
CA THR A 112 28.78 37.96 -28.72
C THR A 112 28.00 39.24 -28.50
N PHE A 113 27.56 39.53 -27.27
CA PHE A 113 26.96 40.82 -26.91
C PHE A 113 28.00 41.96 -26.96
N ALA A 114 29.20 41.77 -26.39
CA ALA A 114 30.29 42.75 -26.42
C ALA A 114 30.87 42.94 -27.83
N HIS A 115 30.98 41.88 -28.62
CA HIS A 115 31.41 41.91 -30.03
C HIS A 115 30.35 42.57 -30.92
N SER A 116 29.05 42.31 -30.70
CA SER A 116 27.95 42.97 -31.41
C SER A 116 27.85 44.46 -31.06
N LYS A 117 28.19 44.83 -29.82
CA LYS A 117 28.28 46.22 -29.35
C LYS A 117 29.49 46.94 -29.95
N ARG A 118 30.70 46.35 -29.91
CA ARG A 118 31.92 46.86 -30.56
C ARG A 118 31.81 46.96 -32.09
N ARG A 119 31.13 45.98 -32.74
CA ARG A 119 30.83 46.02 -34.19
C ARG A 119 29.93 47.18 -34.61
N ARG A 120 29.06 47.68 -33.72
CA ARG A 120 28.21 48.85 -33.99
C ARG A 120 28.92 50.16 -33.72
N GLU A 121 29.87 50.18 -32.78
CA GLU A 121 30.64 51.37 -32.38
C GLU A 121 31.85 51.64 -33.29
N VAL A 122 32.50 50.59 -33.82
CA VAL A 122 33.69 50.68 -34.67
C VAL A 122 33.34 50.23 -36.08
N GLY A 123 32.75 51.12 -36.86
CA GLY A 123 32.68 50.90 -38.30
C GLY A 123 34.09 50.88 -38.88
N VAL A 124 34.54 49.73 -39.42
CA VAL A 124 35.55 49.52 -40.50
C VAL A 124 36.64 48.46 -40.21
N LYS A 125 36.79 47.57 -41.23
CA LYS A 125 37.92 46.73 -41.71
C LYS A 125 38.25 45.36 -41.07
N TYR A 126 38.28 44.37 -41.97
CA TYR A 126 38.54 42.94 -41.77
C TYR A 126 40.02 42.61 -41.46
N PRO A 127 40.33 41.47 -40.80
CA PRO A 127 41.66 41.19 -40.24
C PRO A 127 42.43 40.08 -40.98
N PHE A 128 42.66 40.18 -42.29
CA PHE A 128 43.59 39.26 -42.98
C PHE A 128 44.39 39.93 -44.10
N ALA A 129 45.68 39.59 -44.16
CA ALA A 129 46.60 40.03 -45.19
C ALA A 129 46.26 39.34 -46.52
N GLY A 130 45.70 40.10 -47.47
CA GLY A 130 45.34 39.64 -48.82
C GLY A 130 43.97 40.10 -49.31
N ALA A 131 43.07 40.56 -48.44
CA ALA A 131 41.76 41.08 -48.83
C ALA A 131 41.79 42.59 -49.07
N GLY A 132 42.43 42.98 -50.17
CA GLY A 132 42.17 44.29 -50.78
C GLY A 132 40.74 44.31 -51.32
N GLY A 133 39.98 45.35 -50.96
CA GLY A 133 38.58 45.53 -51.35
C GLY A 133 38.34 45.30 -52.84
N GLY A 134 37.63 44.23 -53.14
CA GLY A 134 37.26 43.79 -54.48
C GLY A 134 36.50 42.47 -54.40
N ALA A 135 35.85 42.07 -55.49
CA ALA A 135 34.92 40.91 -55.59
C ALA A 135 35.47 39.56 -55.06
N GLY A 136 36.77 39.44 -54.76
CA GLY A 136 37.36 38.27 -54.10
C GLY A 136 37.12 38.17 -52.60
N GLY A 137 36.90 39.27 -51.87
CA GLY A 137 36.63 39.25 -50.42
C GLY A 137 35.28 38.64 -50.09
N LYS A 138 34.25 38.99 -50.87
CA LYS A 138 32.92 38.38 -50.77
C LYS A 138 32.94 36.89 -51.13
N LYS A 139 33.78 36.51 -52.09
CA LYS A 139 33.94 35.10 -52.50
C LYS A 139 34.63 34.25 -51.43
N ALA A 140 35.64 34.80 -50.74
CA ALA A 140 36.27 34.12 -49.61
C ALA A 140 35.36 34.06 -48.37
N GLU A 141 34.53 35.10 -48.16
CA GLU A 141 33.50 35.09 -47.10
C GLU A 141 32.39 34.08 -47.42
N ASP A 142 31.93 34.00 -48.67
CA ASP A 142 30.95 33.01 -49.15
C ASP A 142 31.54 31.57 -49.14
N GLU A 143 32.81 31.38 -49.49
CA GLU A 143 33.53 30.10 -49.38
C GLU A 143 33.73 29.69 -47.92
N GLN A 144 34.07 30.62 -47.02
CA GLN A 144 34.19 30.34 -45.59
C GLN A 144 32.82 30.11 -44.94
N LEU A 145 31.75 30.77 -45.38
CA LEU A 145 30.36 30.47 -45.00
C LEU A 145 29.91 29.11 -45.55
N ALA A 146 30.36 28.71 -46.74
CA ALA A 146 30.09 27.38 -47.29
C ALA A 146 30.88 26.28 -46.55
N GLU A 147 32.14 26.53 -46.18
CA GLU A 147 32.98 25.62 -45.41
C GLU A 147 32.56 25.52 -43.93
N THR A 148 32.14 26.63 -43.30
CA THR A 148 31.57 26.62 -41.94
C THR A 148 30.12 26.16 -41.91
N GLY A 149 29.36 26.37 -42.98
CA GLY A 149 28.06 25.74 -43.21
C GLY A 149 28.16 24.22 -43.36
N ALA A 150 29.23 23.72 -43.98
CA ALA A 150 29.52 22.28 -44.02
C ALA A 150 29.88 21.70 -42.63
N LEU A 151 30.42 22.51 -41.72
CA LEU A 151 30.69 22.16 -40.31
C LEU A 151 29.43 22.23 -39.43
N ALA A 152 28.50 23.16 -39.70
CA ALA A 152 27.17 23.16 -39.10
C ALA A 152 26.31 21.98 -39.57
N ASN A 153 26.64 21.39 -40.72
CA ASN A 153 26.05 20.15 -41.25
C ASN A 153 26.76 18.86 -40.78
N ILE A 154 27.75 18.93 -39.88
CA ILE A 154 28.32 17.73 -39.26
C ILE A 154 27.31 17.25 -38.21
N ASP A 155 26.68 16.12 -38.52
CA ASP A 155 25.74 15.43 -37.64
C ASP A 155 26.41 15.12 -36.28
N GLU A 156 25.84 15.68 -35.22
CA GLU A 156 26.22 15.41 -33.83
C GLU A 156 26.19 13.90 -33.50
N GLY A 157 25.46 13.11 -34.30
CA GLY A 157 25.41 11.65 -34.25
C GLY A 157 26.77 10.95 -34.32
N TYR A 158 27.75 11.44 -35.10
CA TYR A 158 29.05 10.76 -35.23
C TYR A 158 29.89 10.79 -33.94
N ALA A 159 29.83 11.90 -33.18
CA ALA A 159 30.52 12.01 -31.90
C ALA A 159 29.83 11.15 -30.81
N VAL A 160 28.52 11.04 -30.90
CA VAL A 160 27.68 10.22 -30.01
C VAL A 160 27.85 8.73 -30.28
N ASP A 161 27.94 8.30 -31.53
CA ASP A 161 28.09 6.89 -31.91
C ASP A 161 29.42 6.30 -31.45
N SER A 162 30.49 7.10 -31.40
CA SER A 162 31.76 6.69 -30.80
C SER A 162 31.64 6.47 -29.28
N PHE A 163 30.87 7.30 -28.59
CA PHE A 163 30.64 7.24 -27.13
C PHE A 163 29.71 6.09 -26.72
N ARG A 164 28.78 5.70 -27.61
CA ARG A 164 27.88 4.55 -27.45
C ARG A 164 28.58 3.19 -27.61
N SER A 165 29.85 3.13 -28.00
CA SER A 165 30.54 1.86 -28.30
C SER A 165 31.33 1.27 -27.12
N GLU A 166 31.43 1.96 -25.99
CA GLU A 166 32.13 1.48 -24.79
C GLU A 166 31.24 0.57 -23.92
N GLU A 167 31.63 -0.70 -23.77
CA GLU A 167 30.82 -1.74 -23.10
C GLU A 167 30.61 -1.52 -21.59
N ALA A 168 31.54 -0.86 -20.88
CA ALA A 168 31.51 -0.76 -19.42
C ALA A 168 30.41 0.18 -18.86
N HIS A 169 29.98 1.18 -19.63
CA HIS A 169 29.01 2.20 -19.21
C HIS A 169 27.90 2.43 -20.24
N LEU A 170 27.63 1.44 -21.10
CA LEU A 170 26.78 1.54 -22.28
C LEU A 170 25.43 2.26 -22.04
N LEU A 171 24.72 1.92 -20.96
CA LEU A 171 23.42 2.53 -20.65
C LEU A 171 23.52 3.99 -20.17
N TRP A 172 24.53 4.31 -19.35
CA TRP A 172 24.81 5.67 -18.89
C TRP A 172 25.25 6.55 -20.07
N ASN A 173 26.08 5.99 -20.95
CA ASN A 173 26.54 6.67 -22.15
C ASN A 173 25.38 6.90 -23.12
N LYS A 174 24.45 5.94 -23.25
CA LYS A 174 23.20 6.10 -24.01
C LYS A 174 22.28 7.18 -23.40
N ALA A 175 22.16 7.26 -22.07
CA ALA A 175 21.37 8.29 -21.39
C ALA A 175 21.96 9.70 -21.62
N VAL A 176 23.26 9.85 -21.42
CA VAL A 176 23.99 11.11 -21.66
C VAL A 176 23.93 11.51 -23.14
N SER A 177 24.02 10.54 -24.05
CA SER A 177 23.82 10.76 -25.49
C SER A 177 22.42 11.28 -25.81
N ALA A 178 21.39 10.70 -25.20
CA ALA A 178 20.01 11.13 -25.40
C ALA A 178 19.74 12.54 -24.86
N LEU A 179 20.38 12.90 -23.74
CA LEU A 179 20.35 14.26 -23.18
C LEU A 179 21.03 15.29 -24.10
N ILE A 180 22.12 14.90 -24.77
CA ILE A 180 22.90 15.79 -25.63
C ILE A 180 22.21 16.05 -26.96
N LEU A 181 21.58 15.04 -27.57
CA LEU A 181 21.01 15.12 -28.92
C LEU A 181 19.64 15.81 -29.00
N ALA A 182 18.90 15.94 -27.89
CA ALA A 182 17.55 16.51 -27.81
C ALA A 182 16.50 15.92 -28.81
N GLU A 183 15.24 16.40 -28.71
CA GLU A 183 13.99 15.96 -29.39
C GLU A 183 13.84 14.46 -29.73
N GLY A 184 12.97 13.76 -29.00
CA GLY A 184 12.57 12.36 -29.27
C GLY A 184 13.59 11.28 -28.87
N GLN A 185 14.87 11.63 -28.71
CA GLN A 185 15.91 10.69 -28.27
C GLN A 185 15.78 10.26 -26.81
N VAL A 186 15.24 11.11 -25.94
CA VAL A 186 14.97 10.77 -24.53
C VAL A 186 13.89 9.69 -24.43
N SER A 187 12.80 9.82 -25.19
CA SER A 187 11.75 8.79 -25.28
C SER A 187 12.30 7.48 -25.86
N SER A 188 13.08 7.54 -26.94
CA SER A 188 13.73 6.37 -27.53
C SER A 188 14.68 5.67 -26.54
N PHE A 189 15.42 6.45 -25.75
CA PHE A 189 16.24 5.91 -24.67
C PHE A 189 15.41 5.24 -23.59
N VAL A 190 14.29 5.83 -23.15
CA VAL A 190 13.41 5.26 -22.12
C VAL A 190 12.83 3.91 -22.59
N SER A 191 12.35 3.83 -23.84
CA SER A 191 11.86 2.57 -24.41
C SER A 191 12.96 1.51 -24.56
N THR A 192 14.18 1.93 -24.90
CA THR A 192 15.35 1.05 -25.00
C THR A 192 15.83 0.59 -23.63
N ALA A 193 15.81 1.49 -22.65
CA ALA A 193 16.15 1.27 -21.26
C ALA A 193 15.19 0.26 -20.60
N LEU A 194 13.90 0.32 -20.91
CA LEU A 194 12.91 -0.66 -20.46
C LEU A 194 13.15 -2.04 -21.08
N LYS A 195 13.40 -2.11 -22.40
CA LYS A 195 13.65 -3.37 -23.13
C LYS A 195 14.97 -4.04 -22.75
N GLU A 196 16.05 -3.28 -22.64
CA GLU A 196 17.38 -3.79 -22.27
C GLU A 196 17.49 -4.03 -20.76
N GLY A 197 16.73 -3.30 -19.94
CA GLY A 197 16.69 -3.44 -18.49
C GLY A 197 15.87 -4.64 -17.98
N GLY A 198 14.99 -5.22 -18.80
CA GLY A 198 14.17 -6.38 -18.44
C GLY A 198 14.90 -7.74 -18.51
N GLY A 199 16.11 -7.77 -19.08
CA GLY A 199 16.89 -9.00 -19.27
C GLY A 199 17.94 -9.22 -18.18
N GLY A 200 17.60 -9.99 -17.14
CA GLY A 200 18.56 -10.74 -16.31
C GLY A 200 19.65 -9.95 -15.57
N GLY A 201 19.47 -9.73 -14.26
CA GLY A 201 20.58 -9.55 -13.31
C GLY A 201 21.30 -8.19 -13.29
N MET A 202 20.88 -7.19 -14.04
CA MET A 202 21.43 -5.82 -13.92
C MET A 202 20.77 -5.07 -12.74
N GLY A 203 21.55 -4.91 -11.66
CA GLY A 203 21.08 -4.62 -10.31
C GLY A 203 20.38 -3.29 -10.05
N GLY A 204 19.79 -3.16 -8.85
CA GLY A 204 18.96 -2.02 -8.43
C GLY A 204 19.54 -0.61 -8.58
N ARG A 205 20.84 -0.47 -8.86
CA ARG A 205 21.45 0.81 -9.26
C ARG A 205 20.87 1.33 -10.57
N TRP A 206 20.56 0.45 -11.52
CA TRP A 206 19.95 0.79 -12.80
C TRP A 206 18.50 1.25 -12.63
N LEU A 207 17.66 0.45 -11.97
CA LEU A 207 16.26 0.82 -11.72
C LEU A 207 16.17 2.16 -10.97
N ARG A 208 17.04 2.37 -9.96
CA ARG A 208 17.15 3.65 -9.28
C ARG A 208 17.49 4.78 -10.24
N PHE A 209 18.45 4.59 -11.14
CA PHE A 209 18.80 5.61 -12.12
C PHE A 209 17.64 5.92 -13.06
N ALA A 210 17.05 4.90 -13.69
CA ALA A 210 15.95 5.05 -14.64
C ALA A 210 14.74 5.73 -13.99
N ALA A 211 14.35 5.33 -12.78
CA ALA A 211 13.26 5.96 -12.04
C ALA A 211 13.52 7.44 -11.72
N ASN A 212 14.73 7.78 -11.26
CA ASN A 212 15.09 9.17 -10.97
C ASN A 212 15.25 10.01 -12.25
N PHE A 213 15.67 9.39 -13.36
CA PHE A 213 15.76 10.02 -14.67
C PHE A 213 14.36 10.38 -15.19
N VAL A 214 13.41 9.44 -15.14
CA VAL A 214 12.00 9.69 -15.47
C VAL A 214 11.40 10.76 -14.54
N ALA A 215 11.63 10.68 -13.23
CA ALA A 215 11.14 11.66 -12.26
C ALA A 215 11.63 13.08 -12.58
N PHE A 216 12.92 13.24 -12.90
CA PHE A 216 13.52 14.52 -13.28
C PHE A 216 12.81 15.15 -14.49
N PHE A 217 12.54 14.37 -15.53
CA PHE A 217 11.86 14.87 -16.73
C PHE A 217 10.38 15.17 -16.49
N LYS A 218 9.69 14.44 -15.61
CA LYS A 218 8.32 14.78 -15.19
C LYS A 218 8.27 16.12 -14.45
N VAL A 219 9.24 16.39 -13.57
CA VAL A 219 9.31 17.67 -12.82
C VAL A 219 9.63 18.86 -13.72
N ILE A 220 10.54 18.70 -14.68
CA ILE A 220 10.94 19.80 -15.58
C ILE A 220 9.93 20.04 -16.71
N GLY A 221 9.25 18.98 -17.18
CA GLY A 221 8.24 19.08 -18.23
C GLY A 221 6.89 19.67 -17.78
N GLY A 222 6.67 19.86 -16.47
CA GLY A 222 5.40 20.37 -15.89
C GLY A 222 5.21 21.89 -15.96
N GLY A 223 6.11 22.64 -16.60
CA GLY A 223 5.93 24.08 -16.80
C GLY A 223 4.92 24.36 -17.91
N GLU A 224 3.76 24.92 -17.56
CA GLU A 224 2.73 25.38 -18.50
C GLU A 224 3.34 26.15 -19.67
N GLY A 225 3.31 25.53 -20.86
CA GLY A 225 3.43 26.28 -22.12
C GLY A 225 4.38 25.74 -23.20
N GLN A 226 5.30 24.81 -22.93
CA GLN A 226 6.18 24.28 -23.99
C GLN A 226 6.52 22.80 -23.80
N GLY A 227 5.97 21.94 -24.66
CA GLY A 227 6.55 20.65 -25.01
C GLY A 227 6.17 19.45 -24.12
N GLY A 228 4.88 19.07 -24.11
CA GLY A 228 4.44 17.77 -23.60
C GLY A 228 4.91 16.58 -24.47
N GLY A 229 6.21 16.33 -24.57
CA GLY A 229 6.75 15.31 -25.48
C GLY A 229 8.20 14.89 -25.24
N ALA A 230 8.68 14.84 -23.98
CA ALA A 230 10.04 14.38 -23.72
C ALA A 230 10.15 12.85 -23.47
N VAL A 231 9.14 12.23 -22.87
CA VAL A 231 9.17 10.81 -22.46
C VAL A 231 7.80 10.19 -22.69
N ASP A 232 7.77 8.99 -23.28
CA ASP A 232 6.54 8.18 -23.38
C ASP A 232 6.00 7.85 -21.97
N GLU A 233 4.75 8.21 -21.72
CA GLU A 233 4.13 8.14 -20.40
C GLU A 233 3.90 6.68 -19.95
N GLU A 234 3.65 5.79 -20.91
CA GLU A 234 3.46 4.35 -20.67
C GLU A 234 4.77 3.71 -20.21
N ASP A 235 5.87 3.91 -20.94
CA ASP A 235 7.20 3.42 -20.57
C ASP A 235 7.69 4.02 -19.23
N ALA A 236 7.43 5.31 -19.00
CA ALA A 236 7.73 5.98 -17.74
C ALA A 236 6.99 5.36 -16.56
N CYS A 237 5.70 5.05 -16.74
CA CYS A 237 4.87 4.38 -15.74
C CYS A 237 5.42 3.00 -15.40
N GLU A 238 5.80 2.22 -16.42
CA GLU A 238 6.32 0.87 -16.25
C GLU A 238 7.68 0.83 -15.53
N ILE A 239 8.58 1.78 -15.83
CA ILE A 239 9.86 1.91 -15.10
C ILE A 239 9.61 2.24 -13.62
N LEU A 240 8.67 3.14 -13.33
CA LEU A 240 8.33 3.51 -11.96
C LEU A 240 7.71 2.33 -11.20
N LYS A 241 6.78 1.57 -11.82
CA LYS A 241 6.20 0.35 -11.23
C LYS A 241 7.27 -0.69 -10.91
N ASN A 242 8.17 -0.96 -11.84
CA ASN A 242 9.28 -1.90 -11.64
C ASN A 242 10.23 -1.46 -10.51
N TYR A 243 10.49 -0.15 -10.38
CA TYR A 243 11.29 0.37 -9.29
C TYR A 243 10.55 0.34 -7.94
N ILE A 244 9.24 0.60 -7.91
CA ILE A 244 8.41 0.47 -6.71
C ILE A 244 8.41 -0.98 -6.22
N ALA A 245 8.22 -1.96 -7.11
CA ALA A 245 8.34 -3.38 -6.77
C ALA A 245 9.73 -3.70 -6.18
N PHE A 246 10.80 -3.19 -6.79
CA PHE A 246 12.15 -3.32 -6.25
C PHE A 246 12.31 -2.69 -4.85
N LEU A 247 11.70 -1.53 -4.59
CA LEU A 247 11.73 -0.89 -3.26
C LEU A 247 11.02 -1.75 -2.21
N VAL A 248 9.89 -2.35 -2.55
CA VAL A 248 9.13 -3.26 -1.67
C VAL A 248 9.97 -4.50 -1.34
N ASP A 249 10.58 -5.14 -2.34
CA ASP A 249 11.44 -6.32 -2.16
C ASP A 249 12.66 -6.02 -1.24
N ASN A 250 13.15 -4.78 -1.27
CA ASN A 250 14.27 -4.33 -0.43
C ASN A 250 13.83 -3.67 0.89
N LYS A 251 12.53 -3.75 1.25
CA LYS A 251 11.95 -3.17 2.48
C LYS A 251 12.16 -1.66 2.64
N GLN A 252 12.29 -0.94 1.53
CA GLN A 252 12.42 0.53 1.51
C GLN A 252 11.05 1.20 1.38
N VAL A 253 10.15 0.86 2.29
CA VAL A 253 8.73 1.25 2.24
C VAL A 253 8.54 2.78 2.27
N GLU A 254 9.43 3.52 2.95
CA GLU A 254 9.34 4.97 3.07
C GLU A 254 9.38 5.72 1.74
N LEU A 255 10.01 5.13 0.71
CA LEU A 255 10.16 5.74 -0.60
C LEU A 255 9.00 5.40 -1.54
N VAL A 256 8.22 4.36 -1.25
CA VAL A 256 7.17 3.85 -2.16
C VAL A 256 6.15 4.93 -2.48
N ALA A 257 5.62 5.61 -1.47
CA ALA A 257 4.63 6.67 -1.67
C ALA A 257 5.19 7.83 -2.54
N THR A 258 6.48 8.15 -2.40
CA THR A 258 7.14 9.22 -3.20
C THR A 258 7.22 8.87 -4.68
N TYR A 259 7.46 7.60 -5.01
CA TYR A 259 7.48 7.17 -6.42
C TYR A 259 6.07 6.92 -6.97
N CYS A 260 5.11 6.51 -6.12
CA CYS A 260 3.69 6.41 -6.48
C CYS A 260 3.09 7.78 -6.83
N SER A 261 3.46 8.87 -6.14
CA SER A 261 2.97 10.21 -6.46
C SER A 261 3.43 10.75 -7.82
N LEU A 262 4.35 10.05 -8.50
CA LEU A 262 4.80 10.37 -9.85
C LEU A 262 4.02 9.59 -10.93
N LEU A 263 3.14 8.67 -10.54
CA LEU A 263 2.27 7.92 -11.43
C LEU A 263 0.97 8.70 -11.69
N PRO A 264 0.28 8.44 -12.82
CA PRO A 264 -1.12 8.84 -13.01
C PRO A 264 -2.00 8.32 -11.87
N GLU A 265 -3.10 9.01 -11.55
CA GLU A 265 -3.98 8.69 -10.41
C GLU A 265 -4.41 7.22 -10.38
N ASP A 266 -4.99 6.70 -11.47
CA ASP A 266 -5.41 5.29 -11.59
C ASP A 266 -4.26 4.31 -11.32
N ALA A 267 -3.08 4.60 -11.87
CA ALA A 267 -1.89 3.75 -11.72
C ALA A 267 -1.30 3.86 -10.31
N CYS A 268 -1.39 5.03 -9.67
CA CYS A 268 -1.01 5.25 -8.28
C CYS A 268 -1.90 4.42 -7.36
N VAL A 269 -3.23 4.48 -7.56
CA VAL A 269 -4.20 3.75 -6.76
C VAL A 269 -3.91 2.25 -6.82
N GLU A 270 -3.80 1.73 -8.04
CA GLU A 270 -3.50 0.33 -8.33
C GLU A 270 -2.17 -0.14 -7.71
N THR A 271 -1.08 0.60 -7.97
CA THR A 271 0.26 0.19 -7.55
C THR A 271 0.41 0.29 -6.03
N TYR A 272 -0.09 1.37 -5.42
CA TYR A 272 0.02 1.56 -3.98
C TYR A 272 -0.81 0.52 -3.22
N ALA A 273 -2.03 0.22 -3.67
CA ALA A 273 -2.85 -0.84 -3.10
C ALA A 273 -2.14 -2.21 -3.17
N GLN A 274 -1.56 -2.56 -4.32
CA GLN A 274 -0.76 -3.79 -4.46
C GLN A 274 0.41 -3.87 -3.48
N THR A 275 1.11 -2.74 -3.24
CA THR A 275 2.19 -2.72 -2.25
C THR A 275 1.68 -2.94 -0.83
N LEU A 276 0.54 -2.33 -0.46
CA LEU A 276 -0.06 -2.49 0.87
C LEU A 276 -0.55 -3.92 1.12
N MET A 277 -0.93 -4.68 0.08
CA MET A 277 -1.32 -6.08 0.25
C MET A 277 -0.21 -6.95 0.86
N VAL A 278 1.05 -6.65 0.53
CA VAL A 278 2.24 -7.41 0.96
C VAL A 278 2.70 -7.00 2.38
N VAL A 279 2.33 -5.82 2.86
CA VAL A 279 2.77 -5.31 4.18
C VAL A 279 2.03 -6.03 5.33
N GLU A 280 2.80 -6.68 6.21
CA GLU A 280 2.25 -7.44 7.36
C GLU A 280 2.34 -6.72 8.70
N ASP A 281 3.39 -5.89 8.87
CA ASP A 281 3.70 -5.21 10.12
C ASP A 281 2.84 -3.95 10.32
N LEU A 282 2.27 -3.79 11.51
CA LEU A 282 1.35 -2.70 11.80
C LEU A 282 2.04 -1.32 11.77
N GLU A 283 3.29 -1.24 12.23
CA GLU A 283 4.02 0.02 12.24
C GLU A 283 4.46 0.42 10.83
N GLU A 284 4.80 -0.53 9.96
CA GLU A 284 4.97 -0.29 8.52
C GLU A 284 3.69 0.23 7.87
N ARG A 285 2.53 -0.36 8.17
CA ARG A 285 1.23 0.13 7.67
C ARG A 285 0.96 1.57 8.06
N LYS A 286 1.17 1.93 9.32
CA LYS A 286 1.00 3.32 9.81
C LYS A 286 1.95 4.30 9.14
N ARG A 287 3.22 3.91 8.94
CA ARG A 287 4.19 4.75 8.23
C ARG A 287 3.79 4.98 6.78
N MET A 288 3.37 3.91 6.09
CA MET A 288 2.88 3.98 4.72
C MET A 288 1.64 4.88 4.62
N PHE A 289 0.64 4.62 5.47
CA PHE A 289 -0.56 5.45 5.56
C PHE A 289 -0.23 6.94 5.74
N GLY A 290 0.64 7.29 6.70
CA GLY A 290 1.05 8.67 6.92
C GLY A 290 1.71 9.31 5.68
N ARG A 291 2.57 8.57 4.98
CA ARG A 291 3.20 9.06 3.74
C ARG A 291 2.21 9.22 2.59
N GLY A 292 1.21 8.34 2.48
CA GLY A 292 0.13 8.47 1.50
C GLY A 292 -0.71 9.71 1.77
N MET A 293 -1.07 9.96 3.04
CA MET A 293 -1.78 11.17 3.45
C MET A 293 -0.99 12.46 3.19
N ASP A 294 0.34 12.43 3.32
CA ASP A 294 1.19 13.59 3.02
C ASP A 294 1.24 13.94 1.52
N LEU A 295 1.14 12.94 0.63
CA LEU A 295 1.42 13.08 -0.80
C LEU A 295 0.18 13.08 -1.69
N PHE A 296 -0.83 12.26 -1.37
CA PHE A 296 -2.05 12.07 -2.16
C PHE A 296 -3.27 11.78 -1.26
N PRO A 297 -3.64 12.68 -0.33
CA PRO A 297 -4.71 12.46 0.63
C PRO A 297 -6.07 12.17 -0.03
N GLU A 298 -6.32 12.73 -1.21
CA GLU A 298 -7.58 12.55 -1.95
C GLU A 298 -7.76 11.12 -2.49
N LEU A 299 -6.67 10.39 -2.73
CA LEU A 299 -6.69 9.02 -3.26
C LEU A 299 -6.68 7.94 -2.15
N MET A 300 -6.43 8.34 -0.90
CA MET A 300 -6.18 7.37 0.18
C MET A 300 -7.42 6.54 0.53
N GLU A 301 -8.62 7.11 0.44
CA GLU A 301 -9.86 6.35 0.65
C GLU A 301 -9.97 5.19 -0.35
N GLU A 302 -9.87 5.51 -1.64
CA GLU A 302 -9.96 4.54 -2.74
C GLU A 302 -8.88 3.47 -2.64
N ILE A 303 -7.64 3.85 -2.31
CA ILE A 303 -6.53 2.90 -2.15
C ILE A 303 -6.79 1.91 -1.02
N LEU A 304 -7.22 2.41 0.16
CA LEU A 304 -7.42 1.54 1.32
C LEU A 304 -8.60 0.58 1.08
N VAL A 305 -9.68 1.06 0.46
CA VAL A 305 -10.81 0.23 0.04
C VAL A 305 -10.34 -0.84 -0.93
N LEU A 306 -9.71 -0.46 -2.04
CA LEU A 306 -9.22 -1.41 -3.05
C LEU A 306 -8.27 -2.46 -2.45
N THR A 307 -7.40 -2.06 -1.52
CA THR A 307 -6.49 -2.97 -0.80
C THR A 307 -7.27 -4.01 -0.01
N VAL A 308 -8.27 -3.57 0.77
CA VAL A 308 -9.08 -4.46 1.62
C VAL A 308 -9.94 -5.39 0.76
N GLU A 309 -10.55 -4.89 -0.31
CA GLU A 309 -11.38 -5.67 -1.23
C GLU A 309 -10.56 -6.75 -1.93
N ARG A 310 -9.37 -6.43 -2.45
CA ARG A 310 -8.50 -7.43 -3.08
C ARG A 310 -8.04 -8.52 -2.12
N ILE A 311 -7.73 -8.17 -0.88
CA ILE A 311 -7.37 -9.17 0.14
C ILE A 311 -8.58 -10.04 0.48
N ARG A 312 -9.77 -9.42 0.62
CA ARG A 312 -11.03 -10.11 0.91
C ARG A 312 -11.38 -11.12 -0.19
N ASP A 313 -11.31 -10.69 -1.45
CA ASP A 313 -11.81 -11.46 -2.60
C ASP A 313 -10.78 -12.47 -3.13
N SER A 314 -9.51 -12.35 -2.73
CA SER A 314 -8.48 -13.34 -3.04
C SER A 314 -8.74 -14.68 -2.35
N GLU A 315 -8.64 -15.76 -3.13
CA GLU A 315 -8.70 -17.15 -2.62
C GLU A 315 -7.39 -17.59 -1.95
N GLU A 316 -6.29 -16.88 -2.19
CA GLU A 316 -4.96 -17.24 -1.66
C GLU A 316 -4.81 -16.92 -0.17
N PHE A 317 -5.56 -15.93 0.32
CA PHE A 317 -5.45 -15.48 1.70
C PHE A 317 -6.39 -16.22 2.65
N GLU A 318 -5.86 -16.63 3.81
CA GLU A 318 -6.67 -17.18 4.90
C GLU A 318 -7.61 -16.13 5.50
N ASP A 319 -8.72 -16.59 6.09
CA ASP A 319 -9.69 -15.70 6.77
C ASP A 319 -9.03 -14.77 7.79
N ALA A 320 -7.98 -15.23 8.50
CA ALA A 320 -7.24 -14.41 9.45
C ALA A 320 -6.57 -13.19 8.79
N ARG A 321 -6.03 -13.36 7.59
CA ARG A 321 -5.42 -12.26 6.82
C ARG A 321 -6.50 -11.32 6.29
N LYS A 322 -7.64 -11.84 5.85
CA LYS A 322 -8.82 -11.05 5.44
C LYS A 322 -9.38 -10.20 6.59
N MET A 323 -9.46 -10.76 7.79
CA MET A 323 -9.87 -9.99 8.97
C MET A 323 -8.85 -8.92 9.35
N LYS A 324 -7.55 -9.22 9.26
CA LYS A 324 -6.48 -8.27 9.57
C LYS A 324 -6.36 -7.13 8.54
N SER A 325 -6.92 -7.26 7.33
CA SER A 325 -6.89 -6.15 6.36
C SER A 325 -7.75 -4.97 6.81
N LEU A 326 -8.83 -5.20 7.57
CA LEU A 326 -9.68 -4.15 8.13
C LEU A 326 -8.91 -3.15 9.01
N GLU A 327 -7.76 -3.56 9.56
CA GLU A 327 -6.87 -2.65 10.32
C GLU A 327 -6.46 -1.42 9.49
N TYR A 328 -6.34 -1.53 8.16
CA TYR A 328 -6.01 -0.40 7.28
C TYR A 328 -7.01 0.75 7.40
N LEU A 329 -8.30 0.43 7.44
CA LEU A 329 -9.41 1.41 7.56
C LEU A 329 -9.66 1.83 9.01
N CYS A 330 -8.99 1.18 9.97
CA CYS A 330 -9.10 1.50 11.39
C CYS A 330 -7.96 2.40 11.92
N ILE A 331 -6.93 2.69 11.09
CA ILE A 331 -5.78 3.53 11.48
C ILE A 331 -6.25 4.96 11.81
N ASP A 332 -7.12 5.52 10.96
CA ASP A 332 -7.70 6.85 11.14
C ASP A 332 -9.21 6.72 11.35
N PRO A 333 -9.78 7.32 12.41
CA PRO A 333 -11.23 7.38 12.62
C PRO A 333 -12.03 7.86 11.40
N ALA A 334 -11.48 8.76 10.56
CA ALA A 334 -12.18 9.29 9.39
C ALA A 334 -12.65 8.19 8.41
N TYR A 335 -11.91 7.08 8.30
CA TYR A 335 -12.24 5.96 7.41
C TYR A 335 -13.04 4.86 8.12
N ARG A 336 -13.50 5.08 9.36
CA ARG A 336 -14.17 4.03 10.15
C ARG A 336 -15.50 3.60 9.55
N LEU A 337 -16.24 4.52 8.93
CA LEU A 337 -17.50 4.21 8.24
C LEU A 337 -17.25 3.24 7.08
N GLU A 338 -16.26 3.53 6.25
CA GLU A 338 -15.87 2.65 5.15
C GLU A 338 -15.32 1.31 5.68
N GLY A 339 -14.55 1.34 6.77
CA GLY A 339 -14.16 0.13 7.49
C GLY A 339 -15.34 -0.75 7.88
N LEU A 340 -16.47 -0.15 8.30
CA LEU A 340 -17.69 -0.86 8.68
C LEU A 340 -18.39 -1.48 7.46
N VAL A 341 -18.43 -0.77 6.33
CA VAL A 341 -18.93 -1.30 5.05
C VAL A 341 -18.14 -2.56 4.65
N GLN A 342 -16.81 -2.46 4.68
CA GLN A 342 -15.92 -3.57 4.33
C GLN A 342 -16.01 -4.73 5.34
N ALA A 343 -16.18 -4.43 6.64
CA ALA A 343 -16.42 -5.43 7.67
C ALA A 343 -17.75 -6.17 7.46
N ASN A 344 -18.82 -5.46 7.10
CA ASN A 344 -20.12 -6.07 6.79
C ASN A 344 -20.01 -6.98 5.57
N SER A 345 -19.34 -6.54 4.50
CA SER A 345 -19.08 -7.39 3.31
C SER A 345 -18.31 -8.67 3.66
N LEU A 346 -17.27 -8.57 4.51
CA LEU A 346 -16.53 -9.74 4.97
C LEU A 346 -17.40 -10.67 5.85
N LEU A 347 -18.22 -10.11 6.74
CA LEU A 347 -19.16 -10.87 7.56
C LEU A 347 -20.20 -11.60 6.69
N ARG A 348 -20.79 -10.94 5.70
CA ARG A 348 -21.73 -11.56 4.76
C ARG A 348 -21.09 -12.74 4.04
N MET A 349 -19.88 -12.57 3.51
CA MET A 349 -19.12 -13.65 2.87
C MET A 349 -18.89 -14.84 3.81
N LEU A 350 -18.37 -14.60 5.03
CA LEU A 350 -18.06 -15.66 5.98
C LEU A 350 -19.31 -16.40 6.46
N LEU A 351 -20.42 -15.69 6.67
CA LEU A 351 -21.71 -16.27 7.05
C LEU A 351 -22.30 -17.12 5.91
N LEU A 352 -22.23 -16.66 4.65
CA LEU A 352 -22.66 -17.44 3.49
C LEU A 352 -21.82 -18.72 3.31
N GLN A 353 -20.55 -18.69 3.68
CA GLN A 353 -19.67 -19.87 3.71
C GLN A 353 -19.90 -20.77 4.94
N GLY A 354 -20.77 -20.39 5.88
CA GLY A 354 -21.04 -21.14 7.11
C GLY A 354 -19.91 -21.07 8.15
N LYS A 355 -18.97 -20.14 8.02
CA LYS A 355 -17.78 -20.02 8.89
C LYS A 355 -18.07 -19.15 10.12
N ILE A 356 -18.93 -19.65 11.00
CA ILE A 356 -19.36 -18.91 12.21
C ILE A 356 -18.20 -18.58 13.16
N GLU A 357 -17.21 -19.47 13.32
CA GLU A 357 -16.06 -19.22 14.20
C GLU A 357 -15.18 -18.06 13.69
N SER A 358 -14.98 -17.95 12.37
CA SER A 358 -14.29 -16.80 11.76
C SER A 358 -15.08 -15.51 12.03
N CYS A 359 -16.41 -15.54 11.95
CA CYS A 359 -17.25 -14.38 12.27
C CYS A 359 -17.12 -13.95 13.75
N LYS A 360 -17.13 -14.91 14.69
CA LYS A 360 -16.92 -14.64 16.12
C LYS A 360 -15.55 -13.99 16.37
N LEU A 361 -14.50 -14.51 15.73
CA LEU A 361 -13.15 -13.95 15.82
C LEU A 361 -13.09 -12.54 15.25
N LEU A 362 -13.75 -12.25 14.13
CA LEU A 362 -13.82 -10.92 13.55
C LEU A 362 -14.36 -9.91 14.58
N VAL A 363 -15.54 -10.19 15.12
CA VAL A 363 -16.25 -9.27 16.04
C VAL A 363 -15.49 -9.06 17.35
N VAL A 364 -14.93 -10.12 17.93
CA VAL A 364 -14.31 -10.05 19.27
C VAL A 364 -12.86 -9.57 19.22
N LYS A 365 -12.11 -9.92 18.17
CA LYS A 365 -10.65 -9.73 18.13
C LYS A 365 -10.19 -8.71 17.11
N TYR A 366 -10.75 -8.70 15.91
CA TYR A 366 -10.22 -7.91 14.79
C TYR A 366 -10.97 -6.59 14.57
N TRP A 367 -12.20 -6.46 15.06
CA TRP A 367 -13.00 -5.25 14.92
C TRP A 367 -12.98 -4.38 16.20
N PRO A 368 -12.73 -3.06 16.12
CA PRO A 368 -12.76 -2.21 17.30
C PRO A 368 -14.18 -2.05 17.84
N ALA A 369 -14.38 -2.34 19.13
CA ALA A 369 -15.71 -2.29 19.76
C ALA A 369 -16.30 -0.87 19.85
N ASP A 370 -15.47 0.17 19.73
CA ASP A 370 -15.90 1.57 19.76
C ASP A 370 -16.35 2.11 18.40
N SER A 371 -16.25 1.31 17.32
CA SER A 371 -16.48 1.76 15.95
C SER A 371 -17.85 2.38 15.73
N VAL A 372 -18.92 1.76 16.25
CA VAL A 372 -20.28 2.30 16.09
C VAL A 372 -20.41 3.67 16.75
N ARG A 373 -19.81 3.86 17.93
CA ARG A 373 -19.80 5.16 18.62
C ARG A 373 -19.03 6.20 17.81
N VAL A 374 -17.83 5.85 17.35
CA VAL A 374 -16.99 6.74 16.54
C VAL A 374 -17.71 7.17 15.25
N ILE A 375 -18.40 6.25 14.58
CA ILE A 375 -19.16 6.56 13.36
C ILE A 375 -20.31 7.52 13.67
N ARG A 376 -21.09 7.27 14.73
CA ARG A 376 -22.16 8.21 15.13
C ARG A 376 -21.61 9.60 15.46
N GLU A 377 -20.49 9.69 16.16
CA GLU A 377 -19.81 10.97 16.44
C GLU A 377 -19.35 11.68 15.16
N LEU A 378 -18.88 10.94 14.15
CA LEU A 378 -18.49 11.50 12.84
C LEU A 378 -19.70 11.98 12.03
N ILE A 379 -20.81 11.25 12.09
CA ILE A 379 -22.07 11.62 11.44
C ILE A 379 -22.60 12.92 12.07
N GLU A 380 -22.68 12.97 13.40
CA GLU A 380 -23.12 14.15 14.17
C GLU A 380 -22.21 15.37 13.95
N GLY A 381 -20.91 15.17 13.72
CA GLY A 381 -19.94 16.25 13.52
C GLY A 381 -19.97 16.92 12.14
N ASN A 382 -20.72 16.38 11.17
CA ASN A 382 -20.65 16.80 9.75
C ASN A 382 -21.75 17.82 9.34
N GLU A 383 -22.14 18.72 10.25
CA GLU A 383 -23.26 19.68 10.10
C GLU A 383 -23.13 20.67 8.92
N GLU A 384 -21.99 20.76 8.23
CA GLU A 384 -21.79 21.67 7.08
C GLU A 384 -22.15 21.03 5.73
N GLY A 385 -23.45 20.83 5.47
CA GLY A 385 -24.04 20.93 4.12
C GLY A 385 -24.16 19.65 3.26
N ARG A 386 -23.76 18.47 3.74
CA ARG A 386 -24.05 17.15 3.10
C ARG A 386 -24.74 16.13 4.03
N GLY A 387 -25.21 16.57 5.20
CA GLY A 387 -25.59 15.74 6.35
C GLY A 387 -26.63 14.63 6.08
N GLU A 388 -27.78 14.95 5.49
CA GLU A 388 -28.92 14.00 5.44
C GLU A 388 -28.60 12.68 4.70
N LYS A 389 -27.91 12.74 3.55
CA LYS A 389 -27.62 11.52 2.77
C LYS A 389 -26.54 10.65 3.42
N LEU A 390 -25.59 11.27 4.13
CA LEU A 390 -24.53 10.57 4.87
C LEU A 390 -25.07 9.98 6.17
N GLU A 391 -26.00 10.66 6.84
CA GLU A 391 -26.74 10.16 8.01
C GLU A 391 -27.56 8.91 7.65
N GLU A 392 -28.39 8.99 6.60
CA GLU A 392 -29.22 7.86 6.16
C GLU A 392 -28.38 6.65 5.73
N SER A 393 -27.30 6.89 4.97
CA SER A 393 -26.38 5.84 4.53
C SER A 393 -25.61 5.24 5.71
N GLY A 394 -25.12 6.08 6.63
CA GLY A 394 -24.36 5.63 7.80
C GLY A 394 -25.19 4.81 8.77
N GLU A 395 -26.41 5.25 9.09
CA GLU A 395 -27.32 4.50 9.96
C GLU A 395 -27.76 3.17 9.33
N SER A 396 -27.96 3.10 8.00
CA SER A 396 -28.23 1.83 7.30
C SER A 396 -27.06 0.84 7.45
N VAL A 397 -25.82 1.30 7.31
CA VAL A 397 -24.61 0.45 7.48
C VAL A 397 -24.45 0.00 8.94
N ILE A 398 -24.69 0.87 9.92
CA ILE A 398 -24.67 0.53 11.35
C ILE A 398 -25.74 -0.50 11.67
N TRP A 399 -26.96 -0.28 11.18
CA TRP A 399 -28.08 -1.19 11.40
C TRP A 399 -27.80 -2.58 10.84
N GLU A 400 -27.23 -2.66 9.63
CA GLU A 400 -26.79 -3.94 9.06
C GLU A 400 -25.75 -4.61 9.95
N HIS A 401 -24.73 -3.86 10.39
CA HIS A 401 -23.68 -4.39 11.25
C HIS A 401 -24.22 -4.95 12.57
N GLU A 402 -25.06 -4.18 13.26
CA GLU A 402 -25.66 -4.58 14.53
C GLU A 402 -26.53 -5.84 14.34
N SER A 403 -27.23 -5.96 13.21
CA SER A 403 -28.02 -7.15 12.90
C SER A 403 -27.16 -8.39 12.62
N LEU A 404 -26.06 -8.27 11.86
CA LEU A 404 -25.08 -9.35 11.65
C LEU A 404 -24.41 -9.77 12.96
N VAL A 405 -24.06 -8.81 13.81
CA VAL A 405 -23.48 -9.09 15.13
C VAL A 405 -24.48 -9.79 16.04
N ALA A 406 -25.78 -9.45 15.98
CA ALA A 406 -26.81 -10.10 16.77
C ALA A 406 -26.87 -11.62 16.50
N VAL A 407 -26.78 -12.06 15.24
CA VAL A 407 -26.78 -13.50 14.93
C VAL A 407 -25.52 -14.20 15.44
N ILE A 408 -24.36 -13.53 15.38
CA ILE A 408 -23.09 -14.06 15.89
C ILE A 408 -23.12 -14.21 17.43
N ILE A 409 -23.68 -13.22 18.13
CA ILE A 409 -23.89 -13.28 19.58
C ILE A 409 -24.84 -14.43 19.92
N ALA A 410 -25.94 -14.59 19.19
CA ALA A 410 -26.90 -15.66 19.41
C ALA A 410 -26.26 -17.05 19.27
N HIS A 411 -25.46 -17.28 18.22
CA HIS A 411 -24.68 -18.51 18.07
C HIS A 411 -23.69 -18.72 19.21
N THR A 412 -22.97 -17.67 19.62
CA THR A 412 -22.00 -17.75 20.72
C THR A 412 -22.65 -18.16 22.04
N LYS A 413 -23.81 -17.56 22.36
CA LYS A 413 -24.58 -17.89 23.57
C LYS A 413 -25.15 -19.31 23.51
N PHE A 414 -25.64 -19.73 22.34
CA PHE A 414 -26.14 -21.10 22.14
C PHE A 414 -25.03 -22.14 22.29
N ASP A 415 -23.85 -21.91 21.73
CA ASP A 415 -22.71 -22.83 21.86
C ASP A 415 -22.23 -22.94 23.31
N LEU A 416 -22.19 -21.81 24.04
CA LEU A 416 -21.89 -21.79 25.48
C LEU A 416 -22.89 -22.60 26.28
N TRP A 417 -24.20 -22.43 26.03
CA TRP A 417 -25.24 -23.23 26.66
C TRP A 417 -25.04 -24.73 26.39
N ARG A 418 -24.78 -25.11 25.13
CA ARG A 418 -24.54 -26.52 24.77
C ARG A 418 -23.33 -27.09 25.50
N GLU A 419 -22.23 -26.34 25.60
CA GLU A 419 -21.05 -26.75 26.36
C GLU A 419 -21.38 -26.97 27.84
N ILE A 420 -22.10 -26.02 28.46
CA ILE A 420 -22.53 -26.13 29.87
C ILE A 420 -23.42 -27.37 30.08
N VAL A 421 -24.39 -27.63 29.19
CA VAL A 421 -25.23 -28.83 29.26
C VAL A 421 -24.37 -30.11 29.23
N THR A 422 -23.44 -30.24 28.28
CA THR A 422 -22.58 -31.42 28.20
C THR A 422 -21.72 -31.61 29.44
N LYS A 423 -21.15 -30.53 29.96
CA LYS A 423 -20.33 -30.54 31.17
C LYS A 423 -21.16 -30.99 32.39
N VAL A 424 -22.36 -30.45 32.54
CA VAL A 424 -23.25 -30.81 33.65
C VAL A 424 -23.64 -32.28 33.55
N GLU A 425 -24.06 -32.77 32.37
CA GLU A 425 -24.40 -34.19 32.18
C GLU A 425 -23.22 -35.13 32.49
N ASP A 426 -21.99 -34.77 32.12
CA ASP A 426 -20.78 -35.52 32.45
C ASP A 426 -20.49 -35.53 33.96
N ASP A 427 -20.67 -34.39 34.62
CA ASP A 427 -20.53 -34.27 36.06
C ASP A 427 -21.60 -35.08 36.81
N GLU A 428 -22.85 -35.13 36.31
CA GLU A 428 -23.91 -35.99 36.86
C GLU A 428 -23.52 -37.47 36.77
N ARG A 429 -22.97 -37.91 35.62
CA ARG A 429 -22.51 -39.30 35.42
C ARG A 429 -21.35 -39.66 36.35
N ARG A 430 -20.33 -38.80 36.45
CA ARG A 430 -19.18 -39.00 37.36
C ARG A 430 -19.61 -39.09 38.82
N LEU A 431 -20.58 -38.27 39.23
CA LEU A 431 -21.12 -38.31 40.59
C LEU A 431 -21.91 -39.60 40.85
N ALA A 432 -22.61 -40.15 39.85
CA ALA A 432 -23.29 -41.44 39.95
C ALA A 432 -22.29 -42.60 40.08
N GLU A 433 -21.22 -42.61 39.27
CA GLU A 433 -20.18 -43.65 39.30
C GLU A 433 -19.32 -43.60 40.57
N GLY A 434 -18.95 -42.41 41.04
CA GLY A 434 -18.20 -42.21 42.29
C GLY A 434 -18.97 -42.63 43.55
N SER A 435 -20.28 -42.82 43.45
CA SER A 435 -21.11 -43.38 44.52
C SER A 435 -20.97 -44.90 44.65
N LEU A 436 -20.52 -45.61 43.61
CA LEU A 436 -20.41 -47.08 43.60
C LEU A 436 -19.10 -47.61 44.21
N ILE A 437 -18.05 -46.78 44.31
CA ILE A 437 -16.69 -47.24 44.65
C ILE A 437 -16.34 -47.04 46.15
N GLY A 438 -17.09 -46.21 46.88
CA GLY A 438 -16.69 -45.76 48.23
C GLY A 438 -17.55 -46.27 49.37
N GLY A 439 -17.37 -47.52 49.80
CA GLY A 439 -18.05 -48.06 51.00
C GLY A 439 -17.24 -49.00 51.89
N GLY A 440 -16.01 -49.39 51.51
CA GLY A 440 -15.35 -50.54 52.14
C GLY A 440 -14.37 -50.29 53.30
N GLY A 441 -14.04 -49.04 53.66
CA GLY A 441 -12.75 -48.79 54.35
C GLY A 441 -12.68 -47.75 55.46
N MET A 442 -13.78 -47.19 55.95
CA MET A 442 -13.72 -46.24 57.07
C MET A 442 -14.22 -46.92 58.35
N GLY A 443 -13.32 -47.07 59.34
CA GLY A 443 -13.61 -47.58 60.68
C GLY A 443 -14.45 -46.61 61.52
N LEU A 444 -15.57 -46.15 60.97
CA LEU A 444 -16.53 -45.26 61.59
C LEU A 444 -17.64 -46.06 62.30
N ASN A 445 -18.18 -45.48 63.36
CA ASN A 445 -19.35 -46.04 64.04
C ASN A 445 -20.60 -45.82 63.18
N LYS A 446 -21.65 -46.64 63.37
CA LYS A 446 -22.89 -46.57 62.55
C LYS A 446 -23.47 -45.15 62.40
N VAL A 447 -23.47 -44.37 63.47
CA VAL A 447 -23.99 -42.99 63.48
C VAL A 447 -23.09 -42.03 62.70
N GLU A 448 -21.77 -42.18 62.79
CA GLU A 448 -20.81 -41.34 62.07
C GLU A 448 -20.85 -41.64 60.56
N LEU A 449 -21.06 -42.91 60.21
CA LEU A 449 -21.22 -43.36 58.83
C LEU A 449 -22.50 -42.78 58.21
N GLU A 450 -23.63 -42.78 58.93
CA GLU A 450 -24.87 -42.13 58.50
C GLU A 450 -24.74 -40.60 58.34
N ILE A 451 -24.02 -39.92 59.25
CA ILE A 451 -23.77 -38.47 59.14
C ILE A 451 -22.88 -38.16 57.93
N PHE A 452 -21.83 -38.95 57.72
CA PHE A 452 -20.92 -38.81 56.59
C PHE A 452 -21.64 -39.04 55.25
N GLU A 453 -22.45 -40.10 55.14
CA GLU A 453 -23.26 -40.38 53.96
C GLU A 453 -24.26 -39.25 53.66
N LYS A 454 -24.99 -38.76 54.68
CA LYS A 454 -25.89 -37.60 54.52
C LYS A 454 -25.16 -36.33 54.11
N SER A 455 -23.96 -36.09 54.65
CA SER A 455 -23.13 -34.93 54.26
C SER A 455 -22.67 -35.03 52.81
N LYS A 456 -22.21 -36.21 52.38
CA LYS A 456 -21.78 -36.46 51.00
C LYS A 456 -22.95 -36.37 50.02
N GLU A 457 -24.12 -36.88 50.41
CA GLU A 457 -25.34 -36.79 49.62
C GLU A 457 -25.84 -35.34 49.51
N ARG A 458 -25.74 -34.56 50.59
CA ARG A 458 -26.04 -33.13 50.57
C ARG A 458 -25.10 -32.37 49.63
N GLU A 459 -23.79 -32.60 49.71
CA GLU A 459 -22.81 -31.95 48.83
C GLU A 459 -23.06 -32.32 47.36
N ARG A 460 -23.37 -33.61 47.08
CA ARG A 460 -23.77 -34.07 45.76
C ARG A 460 -25.00 -33.32 45.25
N ARG A 461 -26.04 -33.19 46.08
CA ARG A 461 -27.27 -32.47 45.72
C ARG A 461 -26.99 -31.00 45.43
N GLU A 462 -26.20 -30.34 46.27
CA GLU A 462 -25.83 -28.92 46.09
C GLU A 462 -25.03 -28.68 44.80
N LYS A 463 -24.17 -29.63 44.40
CA LYS A 463 -23.45 -29.58 43.12
C LYS A 463 -24.38 -29.74 41.92
N LEU A 464 -25.30 -30.70 41.99
CA LEU A 464 -26.31 -30.90 40.94
C LEU A 464 -27.25 -29.71 40.81
N ASP A 465 -27.76 -29.18 41.92
CA ASP A 465 -28.63 -27.99 41.94
C ASP A 465 -27.92 -26.73 41.40
N ARG A 466 -26.58 -26.67 41.51
CA ARG A 466 -25.78 -25.59 40.94
C ARG A 466 -25.64 -25.76 39.43
N GLY A 467 -25.24 -26.94 38.96
CA GLY A 467 -25.13 -27.24 37.54
C GLY A 467 -26.46 -27.05 36.80
N ARG A 468 -27.58 -27.45 37.40
CA ARG A 468 -28.91 -27.20 36.83
C ARG A 468 -29.23 -25.73 36.68
N ARG A 469 -28.95 -24.90 37.69
CA ARG A 469 -29.13 -23.45 37.60
C ARG A 469 -28.23 -22.82 36.53
N GLU A 470 -26.98 -23.26 36.43
CA GLU A 470 -26.07 -22.80 35.36
C GLU A 470 -26.62 -23.11 33.95
N VAL A 471 -27.26 -24.28 33.77
CA VAL A 471 -27.94 -24.65 32.52
C VAL A 471 -29.17 -23.76 32.28
N GLU A 472 -30.02 -23.54 33.30
CA GLU A 472 -31.20 -22.68 33.19
C GLU A 472 -30.82 -21.25 32.79
N ASP A 473 -29.83 -20.66 33.46
CA ASP A 473 -29.36 -19.29 33.21
C ASP A 473 -28.77 -19.16 31.79
N ALA A 474 -27.92 -20.11 31.38
CA ALA A 474 -27.34 -20.11 30.04
C ALA A 474 -28.38 -20.33 28.93
N ALA A 475 -29.41 -21.14 29.20
CA ALA A 475 -30.52 -21.36 28.27
C ALA A 475 -31.34 -20.08 28.09
N GLY A 476 -31.61 -19.36 29.18
CA GLY A 476 -32.30 -18.06 29.15
C GLY A 476 -31.54 -17.03 28.32
N ASP A 477 -30.23 -16.88 28.58
CA ASP A 477 -29.34 -16.00 27.80
C ASP A 477 -29.37 -16.32 26.30
N ALA A 478 -29.25 -17.59 25.94
CA ALA A 478 -29.24 -18.04 24.56
C ALA A 478 -30.60 -17.84 23.88
N LEU A 479 -31.70 -18.12 24.58
CA LEU A 479 -33.06 -17.92 24.07
C LEU A 479 -33.33 -16.44 23.77
N VAL A 480 -32.99 -15.54 24.69
CA VAL A 480 -33.15 -14.09 24.50
C VAL A 480 -32.34 -13.63 23.29
N ALA A 481 -31.08 -14.06 23.17
CA ALA A 481 -30.23 -13.68 22.05
C ALA A 481 -30.79 -14.17 20.70
N LEU A 482 -31.29 -15.41 20.62
CA LEU A 482 -31.92 -15.94 19.41
C LEU A 482 -33.24 -15.24 19.07
N GLN A 483 -34.04 -14.87 20.07
CA GLN A 483 -35.29 -14.13 19.87
C GLN A 483 -35.05 -12.71 19.36
N ILE A 484 -33.99 -12.02 19.82
CA ILE A 484 -33.59 -10.70 19.31
C ILE A 484 -33.35 -10.74 17.79
N VAL A 485 -32.78 -11.84 17.28
CA VAL A 485 -32.56 -12.00 15.84
C VAL A 485 -33.89 -12.11 15.10
N LEU A 486 -34.83 -12.95 15.55
CA LEU A 486 -36.13 -13.11 14.87
C LEU A 486 -37.02 -11.87 14.97
N GLN A 487 -36.96 -11.18 16.11
CA GLN A 487 -37.79 -10.01 16.42
C GLN A 487 -37.03 -8.69 16.23
N TYR A 488 -35.98 -8.70 15.40
CA TYR A 488 -35.14 -7.52 15.18
C TYR A 488 -36.00 -6.35 14.68
N ALA A 489 -35.75 -5.16 15.21
CA ALA A 489 -36.53 -3.96 14.87
C ALA A 489 -36.34 -3.62 13.38
N GLY A 490 -37.44 -3.54 12.63
CA GLY A 490 -37.41 -3.39 11.16
C GLY A 490 -37.27 -4.69 10.38
N GLY A 491 -37.11 -5.83 11.07
CA GLY A 491 -36.93 -7.16 10.47
C GLY A 491 -35.46 -7.47 10.22
N PHE A 492 -35.01 -8.68 10.54
CA PHE A 492 -33.59 -9.07 10.45
C PHE A 492 -33.02 -8.95 9.03
N LEU A 493 -31.98 -8.14 8.83
CA LEU A 493 -31.35 -7.88 7.53
C LEU A 493 -32.36 -7.51 6.43
N TYR A 494 -33.46 -6.85 6.77
CA TYR A 494 -34.40 -6.31 5.79
C TYR A 494 -33.77 -5.17 4.98
N MET A 495 -33.91 -5.26 3.66
CA MET A 495 -33.61 -4.18 2.73
C MET A 495 -34.90 -3.81 2.00
N SER A 496 -35.07 -2.52 1.77
CA SER A 496 -36.15 -1.99 0.93
C SER A 496 -35.92 -2.29 -0.55
N ASP A 497 -36.99 -2.29 -1.34
CA ASP A 497 -36.91 -2.52 -2.79
C ASP A 497 -36.12 -1.43 -3.54
N GLU A 498 -35.92 -0.26 -2.92
CA GLU A 498 -35.10 0.82 -3.46
C GLU A 498 -33.62 0.54 -3.24
N GLU A 499 -33.21 0.16 -2.01
CA GLU A 499 -31.83 -0.21 -1.68
C GLU A 499 -31.35 -1.43 -2.49
N VAL A 500 -32.22 -2.42 -2.73
CA VAL A 500 -31.88 -3.59 -3.54
C VAL A 500 -31.59 -3.20 -4.99
N LYS A 501 -32.28 -2.21 -5.54
CA LYS A 501 -32.04 -1.75 -6.92
C LYS A 501 -30.72 -0.97 -7.06
N GLU A 502 -30.30 -0.27 -6.00
CA GLU A 502 -29.04 0.46 -5.98
C GLU A 502 -27.84 -0.49 -5.94
N ASP A 503 -27.93 -1.58 -5.18
CA ASP A 503 -26.89 -2.60 -5.08
C ASP A 503 -27.48 -4.02 -5.13
N ASN A 504 -27.62 -4.52 -6.36
CA ASN A 504 -28.19 -5.86 -6.60
C ASN A 504 -27.34 -6.97 -5.98
N VAL A 505 -26.01 -6.82 -5.92
CA VAL A 505 -25.11 -7.86 -5.39
C VAL A 505 -25.30 -7.99 -3.88
N ARG A 506 -25.26 -6.85 -3.17
CA ARG A 506 -25.56 -6.82 -1.73
C ARG A 506 -26.97 -7.32 -1.43
N GLY A 507 -27.96 -6.94 -2.25
CA GLY A 507 -29.34 -7.42 -2.13
C GLY A 507 -29.46 -8.94 -2.22
N ASP A 508 -28.79 -9.55 -3.20
CA ASP A 508 -28.77 -11.01 -3.39
C ASP A 508 -28.06 -11.73 -2.24
N GLU A 509 -26.94 -11.20 -1.75
CA GLU A 509 -26.22 -11.73 -0.58
C GLU A 509 -27.12 -11.71 0.67
N ILE A 510 -27.77 -10.58 0.96
CA ILE A 510 -28.64 -10.42 2.11
C ILE A 510 -29.88 -11.30 2.01
N ALA A 511 -30.50 -11.40 0.84
CA ALA A 511 -31.62 -12.32 0.62
C ALA A 511 -31.20 -13.79 0.84
N SER A 512 -29.99 -14.16 0.42
CA SER A 512 -29.43 -15.50 0.61
C SER A 512 -29.15 -15.78 2.09
N LEU A 513 -28.58 -14.80 2.82
CA LEU A 513 -28.36 -14.88 4.25
C LEU A 513 -29.66 -15.04 5.03
N ARG A 514 -30.69 -14.25 4.72
CA ARG A 514 -32.00 -14.37 5.36
C ARG A 514 -32.60 -15.77 5.16
N LYS A 515 -32.57 -16.28 3.92
CA LYS A 515 -33.07 -17.62 3.58
C LYS A 515 -32.30 -18.76 4.27
N GLY A 516 -31.03 -18.56 4.62
CA GLY A 516 -30.23 -19.55 5.34
C GLY A 516 -30.33 -19.43 6.87
N LEU A 517 -30.15 -18.22 7.39
CA LEU A 517 -29.99 -17.96 8.82
C LEU A 517 -31.31 -17.97 9.57
N ILE A 518 -32.40 -17.42 9.02
CA ILE A 518 -33.69 -17.38 9.70
C ILE A 518 -34.20 -18.79 10.03
N PRO A 519 -34.28 -19.75 9.07
CA PRO A 519 -34.69 -21.11 9.40
C PRO A 519 -33.75 -21.78 10.40
N THR A 520 -32.45 -21.48 10.33
CA THR A 520 -31.44 -22.01 11.26
C THR A 520 -31.72 -21.52 12.68
N VAL A 521 -31.93 -20.21 12.88
CA VAL A 521 -32.23 -19.61 14.19
C VAL A 521 -33.53 -20.18 14.76
N VAL A 522 -34.58 -20.30 13.95
CA VAL A 522 -35.85 -20.93 14.39
C VAL A 522 -35.62 -22.37 14.86
N ASN A 523 -34.84 -23.13 14.11
CA ASN A 523 -34.48 -24.50 14.47
C ASN A 523 -33.65 -24.58 15.76
N LEU A 524 -32.73 -23.63 15.99
CA LEU A 524 -31.94 -23.55 17.22
C LEU A 524 -32.82 -23.24 18.44
N ILE A 525 -33.78 -22.31 18.30
CA ILE A 525 -34.73 -22.01 19.39
C ILE A 525 -35.59 -23.23 19.70
N ALA A 526 -36.19 -23.86 18.68
CA ALA A 526 -37.00 -25.05 18.88
C ALA A 526 -36.20 -26.19 19.53
N TYR A 527 -34.95 -26.40 19.10
CA TYR A 527 -34.06 -27.39 19.70
C TYR A 527 -33.76 -27.07 21.17
N LEU A 528 -33.37 -25.83 21.48
CA LEU A 528 -33.07 -25.40 22.85
C LEU A 528 -34.27 -25.63 23.78
N LEU A 529 -35.44 -25.17 23.38
CA LEU A 529 -36.67 -25.31 24.16
C LEU A 529 -37.05 -26.79 24.36
N CYS A 530 -36.93 -27.63 23.33
CA CYS A 530 -37.20 -29.07 23.46
C CYS A 530 -36.20 -29.78 24.40
N VAL A 531 -34.90 -29.46 24.31
CA VAL A 531 -33.87 -30.01 25.20
C VAL A 531 -34.13 -29.56 26.64
N MET A 532 -34.46 -28.29 26.85
CA MET A 532 -34.80 -27.77 28.18
C MET A 532 -36.09 -28.38 28.73
N GLY A 533 -37.09 -28.62 27.87
CA GLY A 533 -38.31 -29.35 28.25
C GLY A 533 -37.99 -30.75 28.79
N ALA A 534 -37.21 -31.52 28.03
CA ALA A 534 -36.77 -32.86 28.44
C ALA A 534 -35.86 -32.84 29.67
N PHE A 535 -35.06 -31.78 29.83
CA PHE A 535 -34.22 -31.57 31.01
C PHE A 535 -35.07 -31.38 32.27
N PHE A 536 -36.13 -30.58 32.21
CA PHE A 536 -37.04 -30.36 33.34
C PHE A 536 -37.91 -31.57 33.67
N GLU A 537 -38.28 -32.40 32.69
CA GLU A 537 -39.03 -33.64 32.96
C GLU A 537 -38.28 -34.60 33.91
N LYS A 538 -36.93 -34.58 33.89
CA LYS A 538 -36.10 -35.38 34.80
C LYS A 538 -36.21 -34.93 36.27
N GLU A 539 -36.72 -33.72 36.55
CA GLU A 539 -36.85 -33.18 37.92
C GLU A 539 -38.10 -33.66 38.67
N GLY A 540 -38.94 -34.51 38.05
CA GLY A 540 -40.14 -35.07 38.68
C GLY A 540 -41.35 -34.13 38.63
N GLU A 541 -42.27 -34.24 39.61
CA GLU A 541 -43.57 -33.52 39.58
C GLU A 541 -43.44 -32.00 39.52
N GLY A 542 -42.42 -31.41 40.16
CA GLY A 542 -42.17 -29.97 40.11
C GLY A 542 -41.58 -29.48 38.78
N GLY A 543 -40.94 -30.38 38.01
CA GLY A 543 -40.35 -30.07 36.71
C GLY A 543 -41.33 -30.11 35.54
N LYS A 544 -42.44 -30.86 35.67
CA LYS A 544 -43.46 -30.98 34.61
C LYS A 544 -44.07 -29.64 34.21
N GLU A 545 -44.31 -28.74 35.16
CA GLU A 545 -44.86 -27.41 34.86
C GLU A 545 -43.85 -26.54 34.09
N LYS A 546 -42.57 -26.55 34.52
CA LYS A 546 -41.49 -25.89 33.79
C LYS A 546 -41.31 -26.46 32.38
N ALA A 547 -41.32 -27.79 32.25
CA ALA A 547 -41.22 -28.49 30.96
C ALA A 547 -42.35 -28.07 30.01
N ARG A 548 -43.60 -28.08 30.49
CA ARG A 548 -44.77 -27.60 29.76
C ARG A 548 -44.58 -26.17 29.26
N GLY A 549 -44.06 -25.28 30.12
CA GLY A 549 -43.76 -23.90 29.74
C GLY A 549 -42.74 -23.78 28.59
N GLN A 550 -41.74 -24.66 28.54
CA GLN A 550 -40.76 -24.68 27.43
C GLN A 550 -41.40 -25.18 26.12
N TYR A 551 -42.16 -26.27 26.16
CA TYR A 551 -42.84 -26.79 24.96
C TYR A 551 -43.91 -25.83 24.44
N GLN A 552 -44.62 -25.12 25.32
CA GLN A 552 -45.58 -24.09 24.92
C GLN A 552 -44.90 -22.97 24.13
N GLN A 553 -43.71 -22.53 24.56
CA GLN A 553 -42.95 -21.53 23.81
C GLN A 553 -42.55 -22.01 22.40
N VAL A 554 -42.35 -23.31 22.19
CA VAL A 554 -42.13 -23.87 20.84
C VAL A 554 -43.39 -23.73 19.98
N VAL A 555 -44.56 -23.98 20.56
CA VAL A 555 -45.86 -23.78 19.87
C VAL A 555 -46.06 -22.30 19.54
N ASP A 556 -45.69 -21.41 20.46
CA ASP A 556 -45.80 -19.97 20.29
C ASP A 556 -44.88 -19.44 19.19
N LEU A 557 -43.81 -20.17 18.81
CA LEU A 557 -42.99 -19.81 17.63
C LEU A 557 -43.84 -19.70 16.37
N ALA A 558 -44.87 -20.52 16.19
CA ALA A 558 -45.74 -20.44 15.02
C ALA A 558 -46.36 -19.04 14.88
N SER A 559 -46.73 -18.40 16.00
CA SER A 559 -47.28 -17.04 16.00
C SER A 559 -46.24 -15.99 15.57
N ILE A 560 -45.00 -16.12 16.07
CA ILE A 560 -43.88 -15.23 15.73
C ILE A 560 -43.53 -15.37 14.24
N LEU A 561 -43.54 -16.59 13.72
CA LEU A 561 -43.24 -16.86 12.32
C LEU A 561 -44.27 -16.20 11.39
N THR A 562 -45.55 -16.26 11.76
CA THR A 562 -46.65 -15.65 10.99
C THR A 562 -46.77 -14.14 11.17
N ASP A 563 -45.93 -13.49 11.98
CA ASP A 563 -45.97 -12.05 12.16
C ASP A 563 -45.44 -11.32 10.91
N GLU A 564 -46.37 -10.63 10.23
CA GLU A 564 -46.11 -9.81 9.04
C GLU A 564 -45.07 -8.70 9.28
N ARG A 565 -44.88 -8.26 10.53
CA ARG A 565 -43.91 -7.20 10.87
C ARG A 565 -42.47 -7.60 10.57
N HIS A 566 -42.16 -8.89 10.70
CA HIS A 566 -40.81 -9.40 10.57
C HIS A 566 -40.56 -10.11 9.23
N LYS A 567 -41.62 -10.35 8.44
CA LYS A 567 -41.58 -10.98 7.10
C LYS A 567 -40.77 -12.29 7.09
N ILE A 568 -40.92 -13.09 8.14
CA ILE A 568 -40.11 -14.29 8.36
C ILE A 568 -40.52 -15.41 7.38
N MET A 569 -41.83 -15.56 7.13
CA MET A 569 -42.37 -16.57 6.20
C MET A 569 -41.92 -16.38 4.75
N GLU A 570 -41.67 -15.14 4.30
CA GLU A 570 -41.19 -14.87 2.95
C GLU A 570 -39.79 -15.49 2.68
N CYS A 571 -39.03 -15.73 3.76
CA CYS A 571 -37.67 -16.25 3.69
C CYS A 571 -37.61 -17.77 3.85
N MET A 572 -38.72 -18.44 4.23
CA MET A 572 -38.75 -19.88 4.45
C MET A 572 -39.13 -20.63 3.17
N LYS A 573 -38.37 -21.69 2.86
CA LYS A 573 -38.81 -22.66 1.85
C LYS A 573 -39.95 -23.50 2.41
N GLN A 574 -40.75 -24.08 1.52
CA GLN A 574 -41.85 -24.96 1.90
C GLN A 574 -41.38 -26.16 2.75
N GLU A 575 -40.18 -26.67 2.47
CA GLU A 575 -39.55 -27.76 3.23
C GLU A 575 -39.19 -27.33 4.65
N ASP A 576 -38.58 -26.16 4.81
CA ASP A 576 -38.20 -25.61 6.13
C ASP A 576 -39.45 -25.35 6.98
N ALA A 577 -40.49 -24.77 6.39
CA ALA A 577 -41.76 -24.52 7.05
C ALA A 577 -42.43 -25.82 7.49
N ALA A 578 -42.41 -26.87 6.65
CA ALA A 578 -42.95 -28.18 7.02
C ALA A 578 -42.18 -28.82 8.19
N ALA A 579 -40.85 -28.73 8.18
CA ALA A 579 -40.01 -29.27 9.27
C ALA A 579 -40.25 -28.53 10.60
N ILE A 580 -40.48 -27.23 10.57
CA ILE A 580 -40.81 -26.45 11.76
C ILE A 580 -42.21 -26.82 12.28
N LEU A 581 -43.20 -26.99 11.39
CA LEU A 581 -44.55 -27.41 11.78
C LEU A 581 -44.55 -28.81 12.41
N GLU A 582 -43.71 -29.72 11.93
CA GLU A 582 -43.53 -31.04 12.54
C GLU A 582 -43.01 -30.91 13.99
N LYS A 583 -41.99 -30.06 14.22
CA LYS A 583 -41.48 -29.78 15.57
C LYS A 583 -42.52 -29.12 16.48
N VAL A 584 -43.32 -28.21 15.95
CA VAL A 584 -44.44 -27.58 16.69
C VAL A 584 -45.48 -28.63 17.06
N ALA A 585 -45.81 -29.55 16.15
CA ALA A 585 -46.75 -30.63 16.42
C ALA A 585 -46.21 -31.59 17.50
N GLU A 586 -44.93 -31.98 17.43
CA GLU A 586 -44.26 -32.78 18.46
C GLU A 586 -44.27 -32.09 19.83
N ALA A 587 -43.95 -30.79 19.87
CA ALA A 587 -44.01 -30.00 21.09
C ALA A 587 -45.43 -29.94 21.66
N GLN A 588 -46.46 -29.78 20.82
CA GLN A 588 -47.86 -29.82 21.25
C GLN A 588 -48.24 -31.17 21.88
N VAL A 589 -47.73 -32.29 21.34
CA VAL A 589 -47.92 -33.61 21.98
C VAL A 589 -47.27 -33.65 23.37
N ASN A 590 -46.06 -33.10 23.52
CA ASN A 590 -45.38 -33.07 24.81
C ASN A 590 -46.07 -32.13 25.83
N VAL A 591 -46.67 -31.02 25.39
CA VAL A 591 -47.55 -30.18 26.24
C VAL A 591 -48.69 -31.03 26.82
N LEU A 592 -49.39 -31.80 25.98
CA LEU A 592 -50.51 -32.65 26.41
C LEU A 592 -50.05 -33.77 27.36
N ARG A 593 -48.88 -34.38 27.10
CA ARG A 593 -48.30 -35.40 27.99
C ARG A 593 -47.96 -34.85 29.39
N CYS A 594 -47.59 -33.58 29.48
CA CYS A 594 -47.35 -32.93 30.76
C CYS A 594 -48.66 -32.64 31.53
N GLU A 595 -49.80 -32.56 30.83
CA GLU A 595 -51.14 -32.33 31.43
C GLU A 595 -51.80 -33.62 31.93
N GLU A 596 -51.51 -34.77 31.31
CA GLU A 596 -52.01 -36.06 31.78
C GLU A 596 -51.41 -36.42 33.16
N LYS A 597 -52.27 -36.35 34.18
CA LYS A 597 -51.99 -36.70 35.58
C LYS A 597 -52.00 -38.20 35.82
#